data_AF-A0A528IWJ0-F1
#
_entry.id   AF-A0A528IWJ0-F1
#
_cell.length_a   1.000
_cell.length_b   1.000
_cell.length_c   1.000
_cell.angle_alpha   90.00
_cell.angle_beta   90.00
_cell.angle_gamma   90.00
#
_symmetry.space_group_name_H-M   'P 1'
#
loop_
_entity.id
_entity.type
_entity.pdbx_description
1 polymer ?
#
loop_
_entity_poly.entity_id
_entity_poly.type
_entity_poly.pdbx_seq_one_letter_code
_entity_poly.pdbx_strand_id
1 'polypeptide(L)'
;MPLPLDLHGIPELRVMRQLAEALVYEGLVDCAVSRGGGKARFEWRCGGASIRCEGSIGAFGRVRIAPETIVRGCDGPWRPATLGDLLASINTCPER
;
A
#
# COMPACT_ATOMS: atom_id res chain seq x y z
N MET A 1 11.49 -1.58 23.98
CA MET A 1 11.84 -0.40 23.18
C MET A 1 10.83 -0.27 22.06
N PRO A 2 10.16 0.88 21.86
CA PRO A 2 9.30 1.10 20.69
C PRO A 2 10.17 1.21 19.44
N LEU A 3 9.65 0.79 18.29
CA LEU A 3 10.40 0.85 17.03
C LEU A 3 10.37 2.28 16.46
N PRO A 4 11.38 2.71 15.67
CA PRO A 4 11.61 4.14 15.32
C PRO A 4 10.56 4.84 14.44
N LEU A 5 9.40 4.22 14.22
CA LEU A 5 8.23 4.80 13.56
C LEU A 5 6.95 4.28 14.25
N ASP A 6 6.99 4.12 15.57
CA ASP A 6 5.79 4.05 16.40
C ASP A 6 5.02 5.36 16.29
N LEU A 7 4.23 5.47 15.21
CA LEU A 7 2.95 6.16 15.25
C LEU A 7 2.24 5.65 16.49
N HIS A 8 2.33 6.42 17.58
CA HIS A 8 1.72 6.10 18.85
C HIS A 8 0.24 5.76 18.61
N GLY A 9 -0.12 4.48 18.72
CA GLY A 9 -1.51 4.07 18.98
C GLY A 9 -2.16 3.00 18.12
N ILE A 10 -1.65 2.59 16.95
CA ILE A 10 -2.36 1.56 16.14
C ILE A 10 -1.38 0.58 15.46
N PRO A 11 -1.08 -0.58 16.09
CA PRO A 11 -0.25 -1.63 15.51
C PRO A 11 -0.70 -2.06 14.10
N GLU A 12 -2.00 -2.03 13.84
CA GLU A 12 -2.57 -2.39 12.53
C GLU A 12 -2.09 -1.46 11.40
N LEU A 13 -2.07 -0.13 11.62
CA LEU A 13 -1.58 0.81 10.61
C LEU A 13 -0.09 0.60 10.29
N ARG A 14 0.71 0.22 11.29
CA ARG A 14 2.12 -0.15 11.07
C ARG A 14 2.21 -1.34 10.12
N VAL A 15 1.48 -2.41 10.41
CA VAL A 15 1.50 -3.64 9.63
C VAL A 15 1.01 -3.37 8.21
N MET A 16 -0.10 -2.65 8.06
CA MET A 16 -0.64 -2.27 6.75
C MET A 16 0.36 -1.46 5.93
N ARG A 17 1.02 -0.46 6.54
CA ARG A 17 2.07 0.33 5.88
C ARG A 17 3.20 -0.56 5.38
N GLN A 18 3.76 -1.39 6.25
CA GLN A 18 4.91 -2.24 5.93
C GLN A 18 4.56 -3.27 4.86
N LEU A 19 3.36 -3.86 4.93
CA LEU A 19 2.90 -4.80 3.93
C LEU A 19 2.71 -4.12 2.58
N ALA A 20 2.03 -2.97 2.52
CA ALA A 20 1.87 -2.23 1.28
C ALA A 20 3.21 -1.78 0.68
N GLU A 21 4.16 -1.34 1.51
CA GLU A 21 5.52 -1.00 1.07
C GLU A 21 6.22 -2.22 0.45
N ALA A 22 6.11 -3.39 1.08
CA ALA A 22 6.69 -4.64 0.58
C ALA A 22 6.03 -5.12 -0.73
N LEU A 23 4.70 -5.06 -0.82
CA LEU A 23 3.96 -5.44 -2.04
C LEU A 23 4.47 -4.69 -3.27
N VAL A 24 4.64 -3.37 -3.13
CA VAL A 24 5.09 -2.51 -4.21
C VAL A 24 6.60 -2.67 -4.46
N TYR A 25 7.43 -2.65 -3.41
CA TYR A 25 8.88 -2.68 -3.55
C TYR A 25 9.40 -4.02 -4.11
N GLU A 26 8.85 -5.14 -3.65
CA GLU A 26 9.25 -6.48 -4.11
C GLU A 26 8.57 -6.89 -5.43
N GLY A 27 7.69 -6.04 -5.99
CA GLY A 27 6.98 -6.32 -7.24
C GLY A 27 5.99 -7.49 -7.11
N LEU A 28 5.35 -7.64 -5.95
CA LEU A 28 4.34 -8.69 -5.70
C LEU A 28 2.97 -8.33 -6.28
N VAL A 29 2.80 -7.06 -6.67
CA VAL A 29 1.61 -6.54 -7.36
C VAL A 29 2.02 -5.74 -8.58
N ASP A 30 1.21 -5.78 -9.64
CA ASP A 30 1.37 -4.87 -10.77
C ASP A 30 0.86 -3.48 -10.37
N CYS A 31 1.78 -2.63 -9.94
CA CYS A 31 1.48 -1.31 -9.36
C CYS A 31 1.75 -0.18 -10.36
N ALA A 32 0.70 0.56 -10.70
CA ALA A 32 0.81 1.82 -11.39
C ALA A 32 1.26 2.92 -10.41
N VAL A 33 2.31 3.66 -10.80
CA VAL A 33 2.86 4.76 -10.01
C VAL A 33 2.72 6.08 -10.76
N SER A 34 2.06 7.05 -10.15
CA SER A 34 1.98 8.43 -10.65
C SER A 34 2.69 9.38 -9.69
N ARG A 35 3.44 10.36 -10.20
CA ARG A 35 4.22 11.32 -9.41
C ARG A 35 3.71 12.73 -9.64
N GLY A 36 3.53 13.50 -8.57
CA GLY A 36 3.09 14.90 -8.65
C GLY A 36 3.21 15.61 -7.30
N GLY A 37 3.62 16.89 -7.31
CA GLY A 37 3.66 17.72 -6.10
C GLY A 37 4.53 17.18 -4.96
N GLY A 38 5.63 16.47 -5.28
CA GLY A 38 6.52 15.86 -4.28
C GLY A 38 6.00 14.56 -3.65
N LYS A 39 4.83 14.08 -4.09
CA LYS A 39 4.25 12.80 -3.66
C LYS A 39 4.20 11.79 -4.83
N ALA A 40 4.17 10.52 -4.46
CA ALA A 40 3.83 9.42 -5.34
C ALA A 40 2.47 8.85 -4.93
N ARG A 41 1.64 8.55 -5.92
CA ARG A 41 0.40 7.79 -5.76
C ARG A 41 0.59 6.42 -6.39
N PHE A 42 0.30 5.40 -5.61
CA PHE A 42 0.42 4.00 -5.95
C PHE A 42 -0.99 3.43 -6.12
N GLU A 43 -1.21 2.64 -7.16
CA GLU A 43 -2.49 2.01 -7.43
C GLU A 43 -2.27 0.62 -8.03
N TRP A 44 -2.94 -0.39 -7.51
CA TRP A 44 -2.89 -1.76 -8.05
C TRP A 44 -4.25 -2.43 -7.94
N ARG A 45 -4.46 -3.46 -8.76
CA ARG A 45 -5.66 -4.29 -8.71
C ARG A 45 -5.50 -5.43 -7.71
N CYS A 46 -6.59 -5.75 -7.05
CA CYS A 46 -6.70 -6.86 -6.10
C CYS A 46 -8.06 -7.53 -6.35
N GLY A 47 -8.07 -8.58 -7.17
CA GLY A 47 -9.30 -9.20 -7.66
C GLY A 47 -10.19 -8.20 -8.40
N GLY A 48 -11.47 -8.14 -8.03
CA GLY A 48 -12.45 -7.18 -8.58
C GLY A 48 -12.38 -5.76 -7.99
N ALA A 49 -11.36 -5.46 -7.19
CA ALA A 49 -11.19 -4.15 -6.56
C ALA A 49 -9.84 -3.53 -6.88
N SER A 50 -9.71 -2.23 -6.58
CA SER A 50 -8.44 -1.51 -6.64
C SER A 50 -8.03 -1.05 -5.25
N ILE A 51 -6.72 -1.11 -4.98
CA ILE A 51 -6.10 -0.48 -3.81
C ILE A 51 -5.33 0.73 -4.29
N ARG A 52 -5.38 1.80 -3.49
CA ARG A 52 -4.66 3.04 -3.73
C ARG A 52 -4.09 3.60 -2.44
N CYS A 53 -2.91 4.20 -2.52
CA CYS A 53 -2.31 4.96 -1.43
C CYS A 53 -1.38 6.06 -1.94
N GLU A 54 -1.03 6.98 -1.05
CA GLU A 54 -0.02 8.01 -1.26
C GLU A 54 1.25 7.71 -0.47
N GLY A 55 2.36 8.27 -0.94
CA GLY A 55 3.64 8.15 -0.28
C GLY A 55 4.76 8.84 -1.04
N SER A 56 5.97 8.33 -0.86
CA SER A 56 7.15 8.77 -1.60
C SER A 56 8.02 7.58 -1.99
N ILE A 57 8.90 7.81 -2.96
CA ILE A 57 9.94 6.86 -3.36
C ILE A 57 11.27 7.51 -3.07
N GLY A 58 11.98 6.97 -2.08
CA GLY A 58 13.31 7.42 -1.69
C GLY A 58 14.42 6.78 -2.52
N ALA A 59 15.66 6.96 -2.05
CA ALA A 59 16.83 6.32 -2.63
C ALA A 59 16.66 4.80 -2.74
N PHE A 60 17.29 4.20 -3.76
CA PHE A 60 17.21 2.76 -4.05
C PHE A 60 15.77 2.25 -4.25
N GLY A 61 14.86 3.11 -4.67
CA GLY A 61 13.46 2.74 -4.88
C GLY A 61 12.68 2.50 -3.58
N ARG A 62 13.22 2.89 -2.41
CA ARG A 62 12.56 2.66 -1.12
C ARG A 62 11.20 3.35 -1.05
N VAL A 63 10.14 2.55 -1.13
CA VAL A 63 8.76 3.00 -0.99
C VAL A 63 8.48 3.36 0.47
N ARG A 64 7.85 4.51 0.68
CA ARG A 64 7.39 4.99 1.99
C ARG A 64 5.92 5.38 1.87
N ILE A 65 5.02 4.58 2.44
CA ILE A 65 3.57 4.79 2.31
C ILE A 65 3.03 5.52 3.53
N ALA A 66 2.07 6.42 3.30
CA ALA A 66 1.26 7.04 4.33
C ALA A 66 0.06 6.11 4.66
N PRO A 67 0.04 5.41 5.81
CA PRO A 67 -0.93 4.35 6.10
C PRO A 67 -2.39 4.81 6.07
N GLU A 68 -2.65 6.04 6.51
CA GLU A 68 -3.97 6.67 6.53
C GLU A 68 -4.57 6.89 5.14
N THR A 69 -3.74 6.82 4.09
CA THR A 69 -4.17 7.02 2.70
C THR A 69 -4.47 5.70 1.99
N ILE A 70 -4.28 4.55 2.64
CA ILE A 70 -4.54 3.25 2.04
C ILE A 70 -6.05 3.04 1.96
N VAL A 71 -6.57 3.09 0.74
CA VAL A 71 -8.00 2.98 0.44
C VAL A 71 -8.27 1.91 -0.60
N ARG A 72 -9.45 1.32 -0.53
CA ARG A 72 -9.99 0.35 -1.49
C ARG A 72 -11.19 0.93 -2.23
N GLY A 73 -11.26 0.68 -3.53
CA GLY A 73 -12.39 1.00 -4.39
C GLY A 73 -12.95 -0.26 -5.05
N CYS A 74 -14.27 -0.38 -5.11
CA CYS A 74 -14.99 -1.45 -5.81
C CYS A 74 -16.32 -0.88 -6.31
N ASP A 75 -16.37 -0.48 -7.59
CA ASP A 75 -17.54 0.11 -8.28
C ASP A 75 -18.32 1.17 -7.48
N GLY A 76 -17.61 1.91 -6.62
CA GLY A 76 -18.20 2.82 -5.65
C GLY A 76 -17.16 3.73 -4.99
N PRO A 77 -17.56 4.49 -3.95
CA PRO A 77 -16.65 5.40 -3.27
C PRO A 77 -15.49 4.66 -2.64
N TRP A 78 -14.34 5.32 -2.59
CA TRP A 78 -13.15 4.80 -1.93
C TRP A 78 -13.36 4.79 -0.42
N ARG A 79 -13.03 3.67 0.20
CA ARG A 79 -13.12 3.48 1.66
C ARG A 79 -11.76 3.07 2.22
N PRO A 80 -11.49 3.28 3.52
CA PRO A 80 -10.28 2.76 4.16
C PRO A 80 -10.12 1.26 3.86
N ALA A 81 -8.92 0.86 3.44
CA ALA A 81 -8.62 -0.55 3.25
C ALA A 81 -8.44 -1.23 4.60
N THR A 82 -8.61 -2.55 4.62
CA THR A 82 -8.31 -3.42 5.75
C THR A 82 -7.03 -4.21 5.49
N LEU A 83 -6.45 -4.82 6.53
CA LEU A 83 -5.35 -5.76 6.34
C LEU A 83 -5.73 -6.92 5.41
N GLY A 84 -6.97 -7.41 5.50
CA GLY A 84 -7.48 -8.47 4.63
C GLY A 84 -7.47 -8.09 3.15
N ASP A 85 -7.74 -6.83 2.82
CA ASP A 85 -7.68 -6.33 1.45
C ASP A 85 -6.25 -6.34 0.88
N LEU A 86 -5.24 -6.02 1.70
CA LEU A 86 -3.83 -6.10 1.31
C LEU A 86 -3.37 -7.55 1.16
N LEU A 87 -3.79 -8.45 2.06
CA LEU A 87 -3.47 -9.87 1.96
C LEU A 87 -4.08 -10.52 0.72
N ALA A 88 -5.29 -10.12 0.33
CA ALA A 88 -5.92 -10.58 -0.90
C ALA A 88 -5.12 -10.18 -2.16
N SER A 89 -4.28 -9.14 -2.08
CA SER A 89 -3.39 -8.72 -3.19
C SER A 89 -2.21 -9.67 -3.39
N ILE A 90 -1.85 -10.48 -2.39
CA ILE A 90 -0.75 -11.46 -2.47
C ILE A 90 -1.22 -12.71 -3.23
N ASN A 91 -2.47 -13.11 -3.02
CA ASN A 91 -3.05 -14.34 -3.59
C ASN A 91 -3.34 -14.24 -5.10
N THR A 92 -3.07 -13.09 -5.72
CA THR A 92 -3.12 -12.91 -7.18
C THR A 92 -1.78 -13.15 -7.86
N CYS A 93 -0.77 -13.69 -7.15
CA CYS A 93 0.54 -14.04 -7.72
C CYS A 93 0.35 -14.96 -8.95
N PRO A 94 0.72 -14.53 -10.17
CA PRO A 94 0.84 -15.44 -11.29
C PRO A 94 2.01 -16.39 -11.00
N GLU A 95 1.80 -17.69 -11.18
CA GLU A 95 2.90 -18.66 -11.22
C GLU A 95 3.92 -18.14 -12.24
N ARG A 96 5.16 -17.90 -11.78
CA ARG A 96 6.28 -17.51 -12.64
C ARG A 96 6.89 -18.76 -13.29
#